data_AF-A0A0M5JKF2-F1
#
_entry.id   AF-A0A0M5JKF2-F1
#
_cell.length_a   1.000
_cell.length_b   1.000
_cell.length_c   1.000
_cell.angle_alpha   90.00
_cell.angle_beta   90.00
_cell.angle_gamma   90.00
#
_symmetry.space_group_name_H-M   'P 1'
#
loop_
_entity.id
_entity.type
_entity.pdbx_description
1 polymer ?
#
loop_
_entity_poly.entity_id
_entity_poly.type
_entity_poly.pdbx_seq_one_letter_code
_entity_poly.pdbx_strand_id
1 'polypeptide(L)' 'MDRLILLMLATIVAGFSLLRLPLTGPIFNPINPIIDFIAIIAILIVSLYLIFLAVKAILHKN' A
#
# COMPACT_ATOMS: atom_id res chain seq x y z
N MET A 1 3.82 16.01 -13.47
CA MET A 1 3.12 15.12 -12.53
C MET A 1 3.99 15.00 -11.30
N ASP A 2 3.49 15.36 -10.12
CA ASP A 2 4.27 15.32 -8.90
C ASP A 2 4.78 13.91 -8.62
N ARG A 3 6.10 13.76 -8.52
CA ARG A 3 6.82 12.48 -8.35
C ARG A 3 6.29 11.69 -7.15
N LEU A 4 5.78 12.38 -6.13
CA LEU A 4 5.19 11.83 -4.92
C LEU A 4 3.89 11.06 -5.20
N ILE A 5 3.02 11.58 -6.08
CA ILE A 5 1.75 10.93 -6.43
C ILE A 5 2.01 9.59 -7.15
N LEU A 6 2.99 9.57 -8.07
CA LEU A 6 3.41 8.34 -8.74
C LEU A 6 4.02 7.33 -7.76
N LEU A 7 4.79 7.79 -6.78
CA LEU A 7 5.37 6.93 -5.75
C LEU A 7 4.27 6.26 -4.91
N MET A 8 3.26 7.03 -4.49
CA MET A 8 2.14 6.53 -3.72
C MET A 8 1.29 5.53 -4.51
N LEU A 9 1.01 5.84 -5.78
CA LEU A 9 0.33 4.93 -6.68
C LEU A 9 1.10 3.61 -6.83
N ALA A 10 2.42 3.68 -7.02
CA ALA A 10 3.28 2.51 -7.11
C ALA A 10 3.28 1.69 -5.81
N THR A 11 3.26 2.33 -4.64
CA THR A 11 3.17 1.62 -3.35
C THR A 11 1.85 0.89 -3.17
N ILE A 12 0.73 1.50 -3.57
CA ILE A 12 -0.59 0.85 -3.53
C ILE A 12 -0.61 -0.37 -4.46
N VAL A 13 -0.15 -0.19 -5.70
CA VAL A 13 -0.08 -1.29 -6.69
C VAL A 13 0.82 -2.42 -6.20
N ALA A 14 1.98 -2.10 -5.61
CA ALA A 14 2.89 -3.09 -5.03
C ALA A 14 2.24 -3.86 -3.85
N GLY A 15 1.51 -3.19 -2.96
CA GLY A 15 0.79 -3.82 -1.86
C GLY A 15 -0.28 -4.80 -2.34
N PHE A 16 -1.08 -4.40 -3.33
CA PHE A 16 -2.07 -5.29 -3.95
C PHE A 16 -1.43 -6.43 -4.75
N SER A 17 -0.29 -6.20 -5.37
CA SER A 17 0.46 -7.23 -6.08
C SER A 17 1.04 -8.27 -5.13
N LEU A 18 1.43 -7.88 -3.91
CA LEU A 18 1.87 -8.80 -2.86
C LEU A 18 0.73 -9.76 -2.44
N LEU A 19 -0.49 -9.23 -2.24
CA LEU A 19 -1.67 -10.01 -1.86
C LEU A 19 -2.15 -10.98 -2.95
N ARG A 20 -1.91 -10.65 -4.22
CA ARG A 20 -2.36 -11.47 -5.36
C ARG A 20 -1.30 -12.41 -5.89
N LEU A 21 -0.08 -12.35 -5.38
CA LEU A 21 0.99 -13.23 -5.84
C LEU A 21 0.80 -14.60 -5.19
N PRO A 22 0.51 -15.66 -5.96
CA PRO A 22 0.46 -17.00 -5.39
C PRO A 22 1.89 -17.39 -4.99
N LEU A 23 2.22 -17.23 -3.70
CA LEU A 23 3.47 -17.74 -3.14
C LEU A 23 3.35 -19.24 -2.95
N THR A 24 3.28 -19.96 -4.07
CA THR A 24 3.11 -21.41 -4.11
C THR A 24 4.45 -22.11 -3.96
N GLY A 25 4.63 -22.82 -2.85
CA GLY A 25 5.79 -23.67 -2.60
C GLY A 25 5.89 -24.06 -1.13
N PRO A 26 6.46 -25.23 -0.79
CA PRO A 26 6.54 -25.75 0.58
C PRO A 26 7.30 -24.81 1.55
N ILE A 27 8.17 -23.95 1.02
CA ILE A 27 8.97 -22.99 1.78
C ILE A 27 8.18 -21.70 2.10
N PHE A 28 7.26 -21.29 1.21
CA PHE A 28 6.53 -20.03 1.33
C PHE A 28 5.15 -20.16 1.97
N ASN A 29 4.58 -21.37 1.99
CA ASN A 29 3.29 -21.65 2.59
C ASN A 29 3.14 -21.23 4.07
N PRO A 30 4.14 -21.39 4.96
CA PRO A 30 4.03 -20.93 6.35
C PRO A 30 4.18 -19.41 6.52
N ILE A 31 4.82 -18.72 5.57
CA ILE A 31 5.14 -17.28 5.65
C ILE A 31 4.07 -16.43 4.95
N ASN A 32 3.32 -17.04 4.03
CA ASN A 32 2.18 -16.46 3.34
C ASN A 32 1.27 -15.56 4.21
N PRO A 33 0.74 -16.04 5.36
CA PRO A 33 -0.15 -15.22 6.18
C PRO A 33 0.53 -13.96 6.75
N ILE A 34 1.85 -14.02 6.98
CA ILE A 34 2.63 -12.87 7.46
C ILE A 34 2.79 -11.84 6.33
N ILE A 35 3.07 -12.32 5.11
CA ILE A 35 3.24 -11.48 3.93
C ILE A 35 1.93 -10.77 3.59
N ASP A 36 0.81 -11.47 3.65
CA ASP A 36 -0.52 -10.88 3.48
C ASP A 36 -0.80 -9.81 4.55
N PHE A 37 -0.45 -10.09 5.80
CA PHE A 37 -0.62 -9.13 6.89
C PHE A 37 0.20 -7.85 6.68
N ILE A 38 1.46 -7.98 6.27
CA ILE A 38 2.33 -6.85 5.93
C ILE A 38 1.76 -6.06 4.76
N ALA A 39 1.26 -6.73 3.73
CA ALA A 39 0.69 -6.08 2.55
C ALA A 39 -0.57 -5.27 2.92
N ILE A 40 -1.45 -5.83 3.75
CA ILE A 40 -2.64 -5.13 4.27
C ILE A 40 -2.23 -3.89 5.07
N ILE A 41 -1.26 -4.01 5.98
CA ILE A 41 -0.75 -2.88 6.77
C ILE A 41 -0.18 -1.79 5.87
N ALA A 42 0.61 -2.17 4.87
CA ALA A 42 1.20 -1.22 3.92
C ALA A 42 0.12 -0.43 3.17
N ILE A 43 -0.92 -1.10 2.67
CA ILE A 43 -2.05 -0.45 1.99
C ILE A 43 -2.79 0.49 2.95
N LEU A 44 -3.03 0.06 4.19
CA LEU A 44 -3.72 0.84 5.21
C LEU A 44 -2.98 2.15 5.52
N ILE A 45 -1.67 2.08 5.76
CA ILE A 45 -0.85 3.25 6.10
C ILE A 45 -0.82 4.24 4.92
N VAL A 46 -0.61 3.75 3.70
CA VAL A 46 -0.56 4.60 2.50
C VAL A 46 -1.92 5.26 2.24
N SER A 47 -3.01 4.52 2.43
CA SER A 47 -4.38 5.05 2.31
C SER A 47 -4.64 6.17 3.32
N LEU A 48 -4.28 5.95 4.59
CA LEU A 48 -4.40 6.97 5.64
C LEU A 48 -3.58 8.23 5.31
N TYR A 49 -2.36 8.06 4.81
CA TYR A 49 -1.51 9.17 4.40
C TYR A 49 -2.09 9.95 3.22
N LEU A 50 -2.70 9.29 2.21
CA LEU A 50 -3.41 9.98 1.13
C LEU A 50 -4.56 10.82 1.66
N ILE A 51 -5.38 10.24 2.55
CA ILE A 51 -6.53 10.94 3.12
C ILE A 51 -6.04 12.16 3.89
N PHE A 52 -5.00 12.02 4.72
CA PHE A 52 -4.41 13.14 5.46
C PHE A 52 -3.89 14.23 4.52
N LEU A 53 -3.17 13.86 3.46
CA LEU A 53 -2.65 14.81 2.48
C LEU A 53 -3.77 15.53 1.74
N ALA A 54 -4.84 14.81 1.36
CA ALA A 54 -6.02 15.39 0.72
C ALA A 54 -6.75 16.37 1.64
N VAL A 55 -6.96 15.99 2.91
CA VAL A 55 -7.57 16.86 3.92
C VAL A 55 -6.74 18.13 4.14
N LYS A 56 -5.41 17.99 4.28
CA LYS A 56 -4.51 19.15 4.41
C LYS A 56 -4.54 20.05 3.17
N ALA A 57 -4.59 19.49 1.97
CA ALA A 57 -4.69 20.26 0.74
C ALA A 57 -6.01 21.03 0.62
N ILE A 58 -7.12 20.46 1.09
CA ILE A 58 -8.42 21.14 1.16
C ILE A 58 -8.39 22.26 2.20
N LEU A 59 -7.88 21.98 3.41
CA LEU A 59 -7.83 22.95 4.51
C LEU A 59 -6.85 24.10 4.26
N HIS A 60 -5.73 23.86 3.57
CA HIS A 60 -4.75 24.89 3.23
C HIS A 60 -5.19 25.79 2.05
N LYS A 61 -6.26 25.40 1.33
CA LYS A 61 -6.81 26.16 0.21
C LYS A 61 -7.86 27.20 0.65
N ASN A 62 -8.17 27.28 1.93
CA ASN A 62 -8.92 28.37 2.56
C ASN A 62 -7.99 29.27 3.37
#